data_AF-A0A847ZTU6-F1
#
_entry.id   AF-A0A847ZTU6-F1
#
_cell.length_a   1.000
_cell.length_b   1.000
_cell.length_c   1.000
_cell.angle_alpha   90.00
_cell.angle_beta   90.00
_cell.angle_gamma   90.00
#
_symmetry.space_group_name_H-M   'P 1'
#
loop_
_entity.id
_entity.type
_entity.pdbx_description
1 polymer ?
#
loop_
_entity_poly.entity_id
_entity_poly.type
_entity_poly.pdbx_seq_one_letter_code
_entity_poly.pdbx_strand_id
1 'polypeptide(L)'
;MAKRSTAALLPAAFAAGLAVAVPAHAGSIELSYIVEVAGTTLMKAAYRADLNGGSFESSLFGKTEGVSNMFSGYKMNLTANGRIAGDTFLPEAFENARKKKSKKAKSTGLTWAPDGTVTVGTAQGVDT
;
A
#
# COMPACT_ATOMS: atom_id res chain seq x y z
N MET A 1 -25.57 -51.93 52.37
CA MET A 1 -25.07 -50.55 52.52
C MET A 1 -24.15 -50.27 51.33
N ALA A 2 -24.65 -49.48 50.38
CA ALA A 2 -24.05 -49.29 49.06
C ALA A 2 -23.10 -48.09 49.04
N LYS A 3 -21.96 -48.21 48.34
CA LYS A 3 -21.19 -47.09 47.78
C LYS A 3 -20.47 -47.60 46.53
N ARG A 4 -21.10 -47.44 45.36
CA ARG A 4 -20.44 -47.60 44.06
C ARG A 4 -20.10 -46.19 43.58
N SER A 5 -18.82 -45.85 43.64
CA SER A 5 -18.30 -44.56 43.18
C SER A 5 -18.27 -44.54 41.66
N THR A 6 -18.98 -43.56 41.11
CA THR A 6 -19.10 -43.18 39.71
C THR A 6 -17.75 -42.70 39.16
N ALA A 7 -17.30 -43.25 38.04
CA ALA A 7 -16.25 -42.65 37.21
C ALA A 7 -16.74 -42.64 35.76
N ALA A 8 -17.34 -41.52 35.36
CA ALA A 8 -17.69 -41.24 33.97
C ALA A 8 -16.44 -40.75 33.24
N LEU A 9 -15.97 -41.52 32.26
CA LEU A 9 -14.91 -41.12 31.34
C LEU A 9 -15.54 -40.26 30.23
N LEU A 10 -15.29 -38.95 30.24
CA LEU A 10 -15.62 -38.04 29.13
C LEU A 10 -14.44 -38.00 28.15
N PRO A 11 -14.61 -38.28 26.85
CA PRO A 11 -13.58 -38.01 25.86
C PRO A 11 -13.55 -36.50 25.54
N ALA A 12 -12.40 -35.87 25.81
CA ALA A 12 -12.11 -34.50 25.40
C ALA A 12 -11.84 -34.46 23.88
N ALA A 13 -12.90 -34.28 23.09
CA ALA A 13 -12.77 -33.84 21.69
C ALA A 13 -12.57 -32.32 21.68
N PHE A 14 -11.34 -31.86 21.95
CA PHE A 14 -11.01 -30.46 21.73
C PHE A 14 -10.71 -30.24 20.26
N ALA A 15 -11.55 -29.43 19.64
CA ALA A 15 -11.57 -29.11 18.22
C ALA A 15 -10.19 -28.69 17.71
N ALA A 16 -9.70 -29.42 16.70
CA ALA A 16 -8.75 -28.85 15.76
C ALA A 16 -9.46 -27.68 15.07
N GLY A 17 -9.23 -26.47 15.59
CA GLY A 17 -9.60 -25.24 14.94
C GLY A 17 -8.88 -25.18 13.61
N LEU A 18 -9.57 -25.58 12.55
CA LEU A 18 -9.20 -25.28 11.18
C LEU A 18 -9.17 -23.75 11.08
N ALA A 19 -7.99 -23.17 11.28
CA ALA A 19 -7.71 -21.83 10.80
C ALA A 19 -7.91 -21.92 9.29
N VAL A 20 -9.08 -21.46 8.83
CA VAL A 20 -9.35 -21.25 7.42
C VAL A 20 -8.33 -20.20 6.99
N ALA A 21 -7.24 -20.66 6.38
CA ALA A 21 -6.28 -19.79 5.75
C ALA A 21 -7.04 -19.02 4.67
N VAL A 22 -7.35 -17.75 4.95
CA VAL A 22 -7.89 -16.85 3.95
C VAL A 22 -6.87 -16.85 2.81
N PRO A 23 -7.25 -17.23 1.58
CA PRO A 23 -6.31 -17.26 0.48
C PRO A 23 -5.73 -15.86 0.34
N ALA A 24 -4.41 -15.82 0.41
CA ALA A 24 -3.58 -14.69 0.09
C ALA A 24 -3.95 -14.23 -1.34
N HIS A 25 -4.86 -13.25 -1.46
CA HIS A 25 -5.28 -12.74 -2.75
C HIS A 25 -4.11 -11.96 -3.34
N ALA A 26 -3.38 -12.61 -4.24
CA ALA A 26 -2.44 -11.94 -5.11
C ALA A 26 -3.21 -11.31 -6.27
N GLY A 27 -3.03 -10.02 -6.49
CA GLY A 27 -3.79 -9.30 -7.51
C GLY A 27 -3.18 -7.93 -7.79
N SER A 28 -3.25 -7.50 -9.04
CA SER A 28 -2.80 -6.18 -9.46
C SER A 28 -3.98 -5.33 -9.91
N ILE A 29 -3.95 -4.06 -9.56
CA ILE A 29 -4.89 -3.03 -9.96
C ILE A 29 -4.08 -1.99 -10.72
N GLU A 30 -4.42 -1.76 -11.98
CA GLU A 30 -3.83 -0.70 -12.79
C GLU A 30 -4.94 0.25 -13.25
N LEU A 31 -4.79 1.54 -12.93
CA LEU A 31 -5.72 2.60 -13.28
C LEU A 31 -4.94 3.69 -14.02
N SER A 32 -5.47 4.15 -15.15
CA SER A 32 -4.90 5.30 -15.86
C SER A 32 -5.98 6.35 -16.09
N TYR A 33 -5.62 7.61 -15.88
CA TYR A 33 -6.51 8.74 -16.03
C TYR A 33 -5.83 9.82 -16.86
N ILE A 34 -6.53 10.28 -17.90
CA ILE A 34 -6.05 11.32 -18.81
C ILE A 34 -7.08 12.46 -18.77
N VAL A 35 -6.62 13.66 -18.43
CA VAL A 35 -7.45 14.87 -18.49
C VAL A 35 -7.20 15.56 -19.82
N GLU A 36 -8.24 15.70 -20.61
CA GLU A 36 -8.20 16.40 -21.90
C GLU A 36 -9.17 17.57 -21.90
N VAL A 37 -8.73 18.70 -22.45
CA VAL A 37 -9.57 19.89 -22.66
C VAL A 37 -9.35 20.37 -24.08
N ALA A 38 -10.43 20.48 -24.86
CA ALA A 38 -10.40 20.90 -26.27
C ALA A 38 -9.39 20.09 -27.12
N GLY A 39 -9.32 18.76 -26.91
CA GLY A 39 -8.40 17.87 -27.63
C GLY A 39 -6.93 17.97 -27.20
N THR A 40 -6.63 18.74 -26.15
CA THR A 40 -5.27 18.84 -25.59
C THR A 40 -5.20 18.11 -24.25
N THR A 41 -4.26 17.18 -24.11
CA THR A 41 -3.99 16.52 -22.83
C THR A 41 -3.34 17.51 -21.85
N LEU A 42 -3.99 17.75 -20.71
CA LEU A 42 -3.51 18.62 -19.65
C LEU A 42 -2.76 17.84 -18.55
N MET A 43 -3.19 16.61 -18.29
CA MET A 43 -2.63 15.80 -17.22
C MET A 43 -2.77 14.31 -17.52
N LYS A 44 -1.77 13.54 -17.10
CA LYS A 44 -1.82 12.08 -17.05
C LYS A 44 -1.54 11.64 -15.63
N ALA A 45 -2.37 10.74 -15.13
CA ALA A 45 -2.13 10.01 -13.89
C ALA A 45 -2.18 8.51 -14.16
N ALA A 46 -1.28 7.76 -13.55
CA ALA A 46 -1.28 6.31 -13.56
C ALA A 46 -1.14 5.84 -12.12
N TYR A 47 -2.01 4.94 -11.70
CA TYR A 47 -1.99 4.29 -10.41
C TYR A 47 -1.83 2.79 -10.61
N ARG A 48 -0.95 2.19 -9.84
CA ARG A 48 -0.75 0.75 -9.78
C ARG A 48 -0.80 0.34 -8.32
N ALA A 49 -1.46 -0.77 -8.02
CA ALA A 49 -1.37 -1.44 -6.74
C ALA A 49 -1.22 -2.93 -6.97
N ASP A 50 -0.20 -3.53 -6.37
CA ASP A 50 0.06 -4.96 -6.39
C ASP A 50 -0.10 -5.49 -4.97
N LEU A 51 -0.96 -6.50 -4.82
CA LEU A 51 -1.19 -7.26 -3.61
C LEU A 51 -0.48 -8.60 -3.78
N ASN A 52 0.41 -8.94 -2.86
CA ASN A 52 1.20 -10.16 -2.90
C ASN A 52 1.05 -10.91 -1.58
N GLY A 53 -0.10 -11.55 -1.41
CA GLY A 53 -0.36 -12.60 -0.41
C GLY A 53 0.00 -12.33 1.06
N GLY A 54 0.17 -11.06 1.45
CA GLY A 54 0.75 -10.67 2.73
C GLY A 54 1.53 -9.35 2.68
N SER A 55 1.81 -8.84 1.48
CA SER A 55 2.28 -7.48 1.26
C SER A 55 1.46 -6.73 0.23
N PHE A 56 1.56 -5.42 0.27
CA PHE A 56 1.05 -4.54 -0.77
C PHE A 56 2.14 -3.58 -1.22
N GLU A 57 2.11 -3.22 -2.49
CA GLU A 57 2.86 -2.12 -3.05
C GLU A 57 1.91 -1.30 -3.92
N SER A 58 1.99 0.02 -3.83
CA SER A 58 1.19 0.91 -4.65
C SER A 58 2.07 2.05 -5.15
N SER A 59 1.86 2.45 -6.40
CA SER A 59 2.52 3.60 -7.00
C SER A 59 1.51 4.49 -7.71
N LEU A 60 1.70 5.80 -7.57
CA LEU A 60 0.93 6.83 -8.26
C LEU A 60 1.90 7.74 -8.99
N PHE A 61 1.86 7.72 -10.31
CA PHE A 61 2.55 8.68 -11.16
C PHE A 61 1.57 9.73 -11.66
N GLY A 62 1.94 11.01 -11.55
CA GLY A 62 1.18 12.13 -12.10
C GLY A 62 2.10 13.10 -12.81
N LYS A 63 1.73 13.50 -14.03
CA LYS A 63 2.43 14.58 -14.75
C LYS A 63 1.45 15.47 -15.50
N THR A 64 1.78 16.76 -15.55
CA THR A 64 1.12 17.71 -16.45
C THR A 64 1.70 17.60 -17.85
N GLU A 65 0.86 17.69 -18.87
CA GLU A 65 1.20 17.63 -20.30
C GLU A 65 0.70 18.89 -21.03
N GLY A 66 1.09 19.05 -22.29
CA GLY A 66 0.60 20.13 -23.16
C GLY A 66 0.79 21.53 -22.59
N VAL A 67 -0.25 22.37 -22.70
CA VAL A 67 -0.24 23.75 -22.19
C VAL A 67 -0.03 23.80 -20.67
N SER A 68 -0.59 22.84 -19.91
CA SER A 68 -0.41 22.78 -18.45
C SER A 68 1.05 22.51 -18.04
N ASN A 69 1.82 21.79 -18.87
CA ASN A 69 3.25 21.62 -18.68
C ASN A 69 4.06 22.91 -18.96
N MET A 70 3.56 23.79 -19.85
CA MET A 70 4.21 25.07 -20.11
C MET A 70 4.18 25.98 -18.88
N PHE A 71 3.05 25.99 -18.14
CA PHE A 71 2.84 26.84 -16.96
C PHE A 71 3.30 26.20 -15.65
N SER A 72 3.01 24.92 -15.41
CA SER A 72 3.29 24.27 -14.12
C SER A 72 4.48 23.30 -14.21
N GLY A 73 4.55 22.51 -15.27
CA GLY A 73 5.51 21.42 -15.46
C GLY A 73 5.69 20.58 -14.20
N TYR A 74 4.57 20.11 -13.65
CA TYR A 74 4.53 19.33 -12.42
C TYR A 74 4.63 17.84 -12.74
N LYS A 75 5.53 17.16 -12.02
CA LYS A 75 5.70 15.71 -12.02
C LYS A 75 5.69 15.23 -10.59
N MET A 76 5.04 14.10 -10.34
CA MET A 76 4.89 13.52 -9.02
C MET A 76 4.93 12.00 -9.13
N ASN A 77 5.70 11.36 -8.27
CA ASN A 77 5.73 9.92 -8.05
C ASN A 77 5.44 9.70 -6.58
N LEU A 78 4.43 8.90 -6.27
CA LEU A 78 4.22 8.39 -4.94
C LEU A 78 4.38 6.88 -5.00
N THR A 79 5.02 6.32 -3.98
CA THR A 79 5.08 4.89 -3.76
C THR A 79 4.70 4.64 -2.31
N ALA A 80 3.88 3.64 -2.04
CA ALA A 80 3.57 3.21 -0.69
C ALA A 80 3.56 1.69 -0.65
N ASN A 81 4.22 1.10 0.34
CA ASN A 81 4.28 -0.33 0.52
C ASN A 81 4.07 -0.71 1.98
N GLY A 82 3.81 -1.99 2.20
CA GLY A 82 3.74 -2.56 3.52
C GLY A 82 3.20 -3.97 3.54
N ARG A 83 2.71 -4.37 4.70
CA ARG A 83 2.20 -5.72 4.97
C ARG A 83 0.69 -5.73 5.11
N ILE A 84 0.11 -6.90 4.86
CA ILE A 84 -1.31 -7.19 5.08
C ILE A 84 -1.35 -8.24 6.19
N ALA A 85 -1.98 -7.90 7.31
CA ALA A 85 -2.14 -8.80 8.46
C ALA A 85 -3.64 -8.97 8.73
N GLY A 86 -4.19 -10.11 8.32
CA GLY A 86 -5.65 -10.32 8.31
C GLY A 86 -6.33 -9.30 7.39
N ASP A 87 -7.28 -8.54 7.95
CA ASP A 87 -8.00 -7.47 7.22
C ASP A 87 -7.37 -6.09 7.37
N THR A 88 -6.15 -6.00 7.93
CA THR A 88 -5.47 -4.72 8.22
C THR A 88 -4.27 -4.50 7.30
N PHE A 89 -4.17 -3.29 6.76
CA PHE A 89 -2.98 -2.82 6.05
C PHE A 89 -2.02 -2.14 7.03
N LEU A 90 -0.79 -2.65 7.09
CA LEU A 90 0.30 -2.14 7.91
C LEU A 90 1.31 -1.46 6.98
N PRO A 91 1.26 -0.13 6.82
CA PRO A 91 2.23 0.58 5.99
C PRO A 91 3.64 0.43 6.57
N GLU A 92 4.64 0.26 5.71
CA GLU A 92 6.06 0.18 6.09
C GLU A 92 6.84 1.38 5.56
N ALA A 93 6.62 1.72 4.28
CA ALA A 93 7.25 2.89 3.67
C ALA A 93 6.29 3.65 2.76
N PHE A 94 6.47 4.96 2.74
CA PHE A 94 5.81 5.87 1.82
C PHE A 94 6.84 6.83 1.27
N GLU A 95 6.84 7.03 -0.03
CA GLU A 95 7.74 7.89 -0.74
C GLU A 95 6.94 8.84 -1.62
N ASN A 96 7.28 10.12 -1.59
CA ASN A 96 6.71 11.13 -2.48
C ASN A 96 7.84 11.96 -3.07
N ALA A 97 8.06 11.77 -4.37
CA ALA A 97 8.98 12.56 -5.17
C ALA A 97 8.17 13.50 -6.06
N ARG A 98 8.38 14.81 -5.89
CA ARG A 98 7.72 15.83 -6.72
C ARG A 98 8.71 16.80 -7.31
N LYS A 99 8.51 17.14 -8.58
CA LYS A 99 9.32 18.09 -9.33
C LYS A 99 8.40 19.08 -10.02
N LYS A 100 8.67 20.36 -9.83
CA LYS A 100 8.02 21.45 -10.56
C LYS A 100 9.06 22.10 -11.47
N LYS A 101 8.65 22.53 -12.67
CA LYS A 101 9.51 23.26 -13.60
C LYS A 101 10.20 24.44 -12.90
N SER A 102 11.50 24.59 -13.11
CA SER A 102 12.35 25.63 -12.51
C SER A 102 12.47 25.62 -10.98
N LYS A 103 12.08 24.53 -10.32
CA LYS A 103 12.29 24.31 -8.87
C LYS A 103 13.07 23.02 -8.64
N LYS A 104 13.81 22.97 -7.53
CA LYS A 104 14.50 21.74 -7.10
C LYS A 104 13.47 20.63 -6.84
N ALA A 105 13.85 19.39 -7.17
CA ALA A 105 13.06 18.23 -6.77
C ALA A 105 12.91 18.22 -5.25
N LYS A 106 11.71 17.92 -4.77
CA LYS A 106 11.43 17.71 -3.36
C LYS A 106 11.01 16.28 -3.17
N SER A 107 11.55 15.67 -2.14
CA SER A 107 11.31 14.30 -1.79
C SER A 107 10.90 14.22 -0.33
N THR A 108 9.95 13.34 -0.01
CA THR A 108 9.51 13.07 1.35
C THR A 108 9.31 11.58 1.48
N GLY A 109 10.07 10.97 2.38
CA GLY A 109 9.94 9.57 2.78
C GLY A 109 9.31 9.51 4.18
N LEU A 110 8.41 8.57 4.38
CA LEU A 110 7.93 8.15 5.69
C LEU A 110 8.25 6.67 5.84
N THR A 111 8.74 6.29 7.01
CA THR A 111 8.97 4.89 7.36
C THR A 111 8.32 4.61 8.69
N TRP A 112 7.47 3.60 8.73
CA TRP A 112 6.83 3.13 9.94
C TRP A 112 7.65 2.00 10.53
N ALA A 113 8.07 2.15 11.78
CA ALA A 113 8.70 1.09 12.53
C ALA A 113 7.62 0.17 13.14
N PRO A 114 7.98 -1.08 13.50
CA PRO A 114 7.03 -2.05 14.07
C PRO A 114 6.40 -1.61 15.40
N ASP A 115 7.03 -0.67 16.11
CA ASP A 115 6.54 -0.07 17.35
C ASP A 115 5.51 1.05 17.11
N GLY A 116 5.18 1.33 15.86
CA GLY A 116 4.25 2.38 15.44
C GLY A 116 4.90 3.77 15.33
N THR A 117 6.21 3.90 15.59
CA THR A 117 6.90 5.17 15.37
C THR A 117 7.07 5.46 13.89
N VAL A 118 6.98 6.75 13.52
CA VAL A 118 7.09 7.20 12.13
C VAL A 118 8.30 8.09 12.00
N THR A 119 9.22 7.70 11.12
CA THR A 119 10.38 8.53 10.77
C THR A 119 10.08 9.27 9.48
N VAL A 120 10.31 10.59 9.48
CA VAL A 120 10.18 11.45 8.30
C VAL A 120 11.57 11.76 7.76
N GLY A 121 11.78 11.52 6.47
CA GLY A 121 13.05 11.77 5.80
C GLY A 121 12.90 12.18 4.35
N THR A 122 13.99 12.08 3.62
CA THR A 122 14.01 12.18 2.15
C THR A 122 13.74 10.79 1.59
N ALA A 123 12.86 10.65 0.59
CA ALA A 123 12.62 9.35 -0.05
C ALA A 123 13.91 8.85 -0.71
N GLN A 124 14.21 7.57 -0.56
CA GLN A 124 15.50 6.98 -0.95
C GLN A 124 15.60 6.70 -2.45
N GLY A 125 14.52 6.81 -3.22
CA GLY A 125 14.48 6.58 -4.67
C GLY A 125 14.49 7.82 -5.57
N VAL A 126 14.87 9.00 -5.08
CA VAL A 126 14.92 10.22 -5.91
C VAL A 126 16.34 10.43 -6.42
N ASP A 127 16.66 9.84 -7.56
CA ASP A 127 17.81 10.27 -8.37
C ASP A 127 17.71 11.78 -8.58
N THR A 128 18.67 12.48 -7.98
CA THR A 128 18.89 13.93 -8.09
C THR A 128 19.24 14.34 -9.50
#